data_AF-A0A140ID17-F1
#
_entry.id   AF-A0A140ID17-F1
#
_cell.length_a   1.000
_cell.length_b   1.000
_cell.length_c   1.000
_cell.angle_alpha   90.00
_cell.angle_beta   90.00
_cell.angle_gamma   90.00
#
_symmetry.space_group_name_H-M   'P 1'
#
loop_
_entity.id
_entity.type
_entity.pdbx_description
1 polymer ?
#
loop_
_entity_poly.entity_id
_entity_poly.type
_entity_poly.pdbx_seq_one_letter_code
_entity_poly.pdbx_strand_id
1 'polypeptide(L)'
;MQTRIFSIPAALVITLLAGCASTVSAPVRDGSGVPPAASAVPAEQPGVHTVRPGETLLGIARQYGVTLPDLVGWNNISDPNQITVGQALRVAPPGADGTAVATAIPIGDGAVATPVPAPGAEAPAAAPLKQGPVGGRQPYSDEAWSKASPSAAPQPTAPPAAVATPDVPKATGSGEWQWPAGGRLIAGYNEASNKGVDIAGNVGDPVLAAAAGKVVYAGSGLRGYGKLVVIKHNQEYNSVYAHNDKLLVKEDDQVTQGQKIAELGSSEADRPKLHFEIRKQGKAVDPMKYLPAR
;
A
#
# COMPACT_ATOMS: atom_id res chain seq x y z
N MET A 1 7.48 100.47 23.19
CA MET A 1 6.18 100.98 23.68
C MET A 1 5.08 100.45 22.76
N GLN A 2 3.92 100.11 23.35
CA GLN A 2 2.63 99.69 22.75
C GLN A 2 2.60 98.37 21.95
N THR A 3 2.08 97.26 22.52
CA THR A 3 0.66 96.83 22.66
C THR A 3 -0.05 96.51 21.34
N ARG A 4 -0.57 95.28 21.18
CA ARG A 4 -2.00 94.90 21.26
C ARG A 4 -2.22 93.48 20.71
N ILE A 5 -3.03 92.74 21.46
CA ILE A 5 -3.56 91.38 21.26
C ILE A 5 -4.72 91.41 20.26
N PHE A 6 -4.90 90.40 19.39
CA PHE A 6 -6.21 89.99 18.86
C PHE A 6 -6.27 88.52 18.37
N SER A 7 -7.19 87.78 19.00
CA SER A 7 -8.09 86.68 18.56
C SER A 7 -7.72 85.59 17.51
N ILE A 8 -7.75 84.35 18.03
CA ILE A 8 -8.19 83.01 17.55
C ILE A 8 -9.31 83.08 16.46
N PRO A 9 -9.40 82.18 15.42
CA PRO A 9 -9.54 80.73 15.60
C PRO A 9 -8.85 79.75 14.64
N ALA A 10 -8.84 78.52 15.15
CA ALA A 10 -8.33 77.27 14.63
C ALA A 10 -8.86 76.87 13.24
N ALA A 11 -7.95 76.33 12.42
CA ALA A 11 -8.27 75.45 11.31
C ALA A 11 -7.41 74.18 11.44
N LEU A 12 -8.06 73.17 12.00
CA LEU A 12 -7.63 71.78 12.13
C LEU A 12 -7.74 71.11 10.75
N VAL A 13 -6.61 70.77 10.11
CA VAL A 13 -6.58 69.96 8.89
C VAL A 13 -6.23 68.53 9.26
N ILE A 14 -7.27 67.71 9.47
CA ILE A 14 -7.17 66.26 9.61
C ILE A 14 -7.30 65.64 8.22
N THR A 15 -6.22 65.07 7.72
CA THR A 15 -6.20 64.26 6.50
C THR A 15 -6.89 62.91 6.75
N LEU A 16 -8.02 62.69 6.07
CA LEU A 16 -8.70 61.40 5.94
C LEU A 16 -7.94 60.48 4.98
N LEU A 17 -7.52 59.30 5.44
CA LEU A 17 -7.35 58.13 4.57
C LEU A 17 -8.36 57.06 4.99
N ALA A 18 -9.19 56.68 4.02
CA ALA A 18 -10.32 55.77 4.15
C ALA A 18 -9.87 54.32 4.40
N GLY A 19 -10.44 53.70 5.44
CA GLY A 19 -10.42 52.25 5.63
C GLY A 19 -11.62 51.61 4.94
N CYS A 20 -11.39 50.66 4.04
CA CYS A 20 -12.45 49.81 3.50
C CYS A 20 -12.69 48.62 4.46
N ALA A 21 -13.79 48.68 5.22
CA ALA A 21 -14.36 47.52 5.88
C ALA A 21 -15.19 46.72 4.85
N SER A 22 -14.86 45.45 4.64
CA SER A 22 -15.62 44.56 3.75
C SER A 22 -16.71 43.85 4.54
N THR A 23 -17.96 44.28 4.40
CA THR A 23 -19.13 43.54 4.90
C THR A 23 -19.60 42.59 3.81
N VAL A 24 -19.29 41.30 3.94
CA VAL A 24 -19.93 40.25 3.13
C VAL A 24 -21.26 39.88 3.78
N SER A 25 -22.35 40.39 3.22
CA SER A 25 -23.71 39.87 3.44
C SER A 25 -23.92 38.65 2.55
N ALA A 26 -24.25 37.51 3.15
CA ALA A 26 -24.71 36.33 2.42
C ALA A 26 -26.09 36.60 1.79
N PRO A 27 -26.31 36.31 0.50
CA PRO A 27 -27.65 36.40 -0.06
C PRO A 27 -28.47 35.18 0.34
N VAL A 28 -29.45 35.39 1.22
CA VAL A 28 -30.61 34.49 1.31
C VAL A 28 -31.40 34.66 0.01
N ARG A 29 -31.53 33.58 -0.78
CA ARG A 29 -32.42 33.55 -1.93
C ARG A 29 -33.69 32.80 -1.54
N ASP A 30 -34.78 33.56 -1.43
CA ASP A 30 -36.13 33.05 -1.41
C ASP A 30 -36.49 32.46 -2.77
N GLY A 31 -37.11 31.28 -2.74
CA GLY A 31 -37.47 30.52 -3.92
C GLY A 31 -38.59 31.17 -4.72
N SER A 32 -38.33 31.42 -6.01
CA SER A 32 -39.29 31.35 -7.13
C SER A 32 -38.63 31.91 -8.38
N GLY A 33 -38.14 31.03 -9.25
CA GLY A 33 -37.57 31.44 -10.52
C GLY A 33 -37.12 30.21 -11.30
N VAL A 34 -37.96 29.78 -12.24
CA VAL A 34 -37.65 28.74 -13.22
C VAL A 34 -36.53 29.27 -14.14
N PRO A 35 -35.34 28.65 -14.19
CA PRO A 35 -34.33 28.99 -15.19
C PRO A 35 -34.61 28.26 -16.52
N PRO A 36 -34.20 28.84 -17.67
CA PRO A 36 -34.47 28.29 -19.00
C PRO A 36 -33.69 26.99 -19.25
N ALA A 37 -34.26 26.13 -20.08
CA ALA A 37 -33.72 24.82 -20.48
C ALA A 37 -32.31 24.94 -21.07
N ALA A 38 -31.30 24.67 -20.24
CA ALA A 38 -29.96 24.31 -20.69
C ALA A 38 -29.96 22.82 -21.06
N SER A 39 -29.41 22.52 -22.23
CA SER A 39 -29.29 21.21 -22.85
C SER A 39 -28.98 20.10 -21.85
N ALA A 40 -29.82 19.07 -21.85
CA ALA A 40 -29.70 17.89 -21.01
C ALA A 40 -28.34 17.21 -21.21
N VAL A 41 -27.48 17.33 -20.20
CA VAL A 41 -26.40 16.38 -19.97
C VAL A 41 -27.09 15.07 -19.55
N PRO A 42 -26.84 13.93 -20.21
CA PRO A 42 -27.42 12.66 -19.77
C PRO A 42 -27.02 12.41 -18.32
N ALA A 43 -28.01 12.25 -17.45
CA ALA A 43 -27.81 11.90 -16.06
C ALA A 43 -26.97 10.62 -15.98
N GLU A 44 -25.82 10.70 -15.30
CA GLU A 44 -25.04 9.53 -14.88
C GLU A 44 -26.01 8.56 -14.19
N GLN A 45 -26.16 7.37 -14.75
CA GLN A 45 -26.78 6.27 -14.03
C GLN A 45 -25.98 6.06 -12.74
N PRO A 46 -26.63 5.93 -11.57
CA PRO A 46 -25.91 5.61 -10.34
C PRO A 46 -25.13 4.32 -10.57
N GLY A 47 -23.80 4.41 -10.56
CA GLY A 47 -22.93 3.26 -10.79
C GLY A 47 -22.38 3.08 -12.20
N VAL A 48 -22.54 4.03 -13.14
CA VAL A 48 -21.86 3.99 -14.46
C VAL A 48 -21.15 5.33 -14.76
N HIS A 49 -19.86 5.27 -15.09
CA HIS A 49 -19.00 6.41 -15.46
C HIS A 49 -18.56 6.31 -16.93
N THR A 50 -18.61 7.42 -17.67
CA THR A 50 -18.12 7.46 -19.06
C THR A 50 -16.69 8.00 -19.11
N VAL A 51 -15.76 7.22 -19.65
CA VAL A 51 -14.33 7.57 -19.74
C VAL A 51 -14.14 8.85 -20.56
N ARG A 52 -13.48 9.85 -19.97
CA ARG A 52 -13.12 11.10 -20.63
C ARG A 52 -11.68 11.04 -21.18
N PRO A 53 -11.33 11.92 -22.14
CA PRO A 53 -9.96 12.04 -22.63
C PRO A 53 -8.98 12.25 -21.48
N GLY A 54 -7.95 11.39 -21.40
CA GLY A 54 -6.88 11.48 -20.39
C GLY A 54 -7.18 10.79 -19.06
N GLU A 55 -8.35 10.18 -18.88
CA GLU A 55 -8.62 9.34 -17.72
C GLU A 55 -7.99 7.94 -17.86
N THR A 56 -7.67 7.32 -16.73
CA THR A 56 -7.17 5.95 -16.63
C THR A 56 -8.07 5.15 -15.71
N LEU A 57 -8.15 3.82 -15.87
CA LEU A 57 -8.94 2.96 -14.97
C LEU A 57 -8.54 3.16 -13.50
N LEU A 58 -7.25 3.36 -13.23
CA LEU A 58 -6.77 3.62 -11.89
C LEU A 58 -7.26 4.97 -11.34
N GLY A 59 -7.30 6.00 -12.19
CA GLY A 59 -7.85 7.32 -11.84
C GLY A 59 -9.35 7.26 -11.54
N ILE A 60 -10.10 6.56 -12.39
CA ILE A 60 -11.55 6.36 -12.24
C ILE A 60 -11.85 5.53 -10.98
N ALA A 61 -11.13 4.43 -10.76
CA ALA A 61 -11.27 3.61 -9.56
C ALA A 61 -11.06 4.44 -8.27
N ARG A 62 -10.02 5.29 -8.27
CA ARG A 62 -9.75 6.21 -7.15
C ARG A 62 -10.85 7.26 -6.96
N GLN A 63 -11.41 7.78 -8.05
CA GLN A 63 -12.49 8.78 -8.00
C GLN A 63 -13.75 8.21 -7.33
N TYR A 64 -14.08 6.94 -7.61
CA TYR A 64 -15.26 6.27 -7.07
C TYR A 64 -15.00 5.46 -5.80
N GLY A 65 -13.75 5.46 -5.30
CA GLY A 65 -13.39 4.75 -4.07
C GLY A 65 -13.42 3.23 -4.18
N VAL A 66 -13.31 2.69 -5.40
CA VAL A 66 -13.35 1.25 -5.70
C VAL A 66 -11.96 0.74 -6.06
N THR A 67 -11.71 -0.56 -5.89
CA THR A 67 -10.40 -1.11 -6.23
C THR A 67 -10.30 -1.35 -7.75
N LEU A 68 -9.09 -1.25 -8.31
CA LEU A 68 -8.87 -1.55 -9.73
C LEU A 68 -9.30 -2.99 -10.09
N PRO A 69 -9.00 -4.03 -9.29
CA PRO A 69 -9.49 -5.39 -9.56
C PRO A 69 -11.01 -5.49 -9.58
N ASP A 70 -11.71 -4.82 -8.66
CA ASP A 70 -13.17 -4.83 -8.63
C ASP A 70 -13.74 -4.13 -9.86
N LEU A 71 -13.20 -2.96 -10.22
CA LEU A 71 -13.62 -2.21 -11.40
C LEU A 71 -13.41 -3.00 -12.69
N VAL A 72 -12.28 -3.70 -12.82
CA VAL A 72 -11.97 -4.60 -13.94
C VAL A 72 -12.94 -5.78 -13.97
N GLY A 73 -13.21 -6.39 -12.83
CA GLY A 73 -14.14 -7.51 -12.69
C GLY A 73 -15.58 -7.15 -13.03
N TRP A 74 -16.06 -5.98 -12.61
CA TRP A 74 -17.43 -5.52 -12.90
C TRP A 74 -17.66 -5.17 -14.37
N ASN A 75 -16.59 -4.89 -15.12
CA ASN A 75 -16.64 -4.46 -16.52
C ASN A 75 -16.08 -5.48 -17.51
N ASN A 76 -15.68 -6.67 -17.04
CA ASN A 76 -15.08 -7.73 -17.86
C ASN A 76 -13.91 -7.23 -18.73
N ILE A 77 -13.05 -6.35 -18.19
CA ILE A 77 -11.94 -5.76 -18.94
C ILE A 77 -10.76 -6.74 -18.95
N SER A 78 -10.34 -7.18 -20.14
CA SER A 78 -9.18 -8.10 -20.27
C SER A 78 -7.84 -7.39 -20.07
N ASP A 79 -7.72 -6.15 -20.56
CA ASP A 79 -6.50 -5.35 -20.49
C ASP A 79 -6.74 -4.02 -19.73
N PRO A 80 -6.31 -3.92 -18.45
CA PRO A 80 -6.55 -2.73 -17.63
C PRO A 80 -5.90 -1.42 -18.14
N ASN A 81 -4.96 -1.53 -19.08
CA ASN A 81 -4.27 -0.39 -19.69
C ASN A 81 -4.92 0.06 -21.01
N GLN A 82 -5.94 -0.65 -21.50
CA GLN A 82 -6.62 -0.35 -22.77
C GLN A 82 -8.08 0.00 -22.50
N ILE A 83 -8.34 1.28 -22.20
CA ILE A 83 -9.70 1.84 -22.18
C ILE A 83 -9.85 2.90 -23.26
N THR A 84 -11.03 2.96 -23.88
CA THR A 84 -11.32 3.90 -24.96
C THR A 84 -12.09 5.10 -24.40
N VAL A 85 -11.77 6.29 -24.90
CA VAL A 85 -12.55 7.51 -24.58
C VAL A 85 -14.00 7.32 -25.03
N GLY A 86 -14.96 7.64 -24.16
CA GLY A 86 -16.38 7.43 -24.36
C GLY A 86 -16.89 6.05 -23.92
N GLN A 87 -16.03 5.17 -23.43
CA GLN A 87 -16.42 3.87 -22.89
C GLN A 87 -17.19 4.04 -21.57
N ALA A 88 -18.35 3.40 -21.45
CA ALA A 88 -19.12 3.35 -20.20
C ALA A 88 -18.56 2.24 -19.29
N LEU A 89 -18.24 2.59 -18.05
CA LEU A 89 -17.68 1.72 -17.02
C LEU A 89 -18.60 1.68 -15.81
N ARG A 90 -19.02 0.48 -15.41
CA ARG A 90 -19.69 0.22 -14.13
C ARG A 90 -18.72 0.48 -12.98
N VAL A 91 -19.04 1.43 -12.13
CA VAL A 91 -18.23 1.87 -10.97
C VAL A 91 -18.86 1.48 -9.62
N ALA A 92 -19.90 0.62 -9.63
CA ALA A 92 -20.55 0.09 -8.44
C ALA A 92 -20.72 -1.44 -8.52
N PRO A 93 -20.76 -2.15 -7.37
CA PRO A 93 -20.89 -3.60 -7.36
C PRO A 93 -22.21 -4.07 -8.00
N PRO A 94 -22.19 -5.19 -8.75
CA PRO A 94 -23.40 -5.79 -9.31
C PRO A 94 -24.39 -6.12 -8.18
N GLY A 95 -25.60 -5.59 -8.25
CA GLY A 95 -26.62 -5.74 -7.20
C GLY A 95 -26.78 -4.53 -6.26
N ALA A 96 -26.00 -3.46 -6.44
CA ALA A 96 -26.18 -2.20 -5.72
C ALA A 96 -27.27 -1.27 -6.30
N ASP A 97 -27.94 -1.69 -7.37
CA ASP A 97 -29.05 -0.97 -8.00
C ASP A 97 -30.33 -1.09 -7.15
N GLY A 98 -30.31 -0.52 -5.93
CA GLY A 98 -31.47 -0.06 -5.17
C GLY A 98 -32.42 -1.12 -4.57
N THR A 99 -32.12 -1.62 -3.37
CA THR A 99 -32.97 -1.52 -2.14
C THR A 99 -32.28 -2.27 -0.98
N ALA A 100 -31.55 -1.55 -0.14
CA ALA A 100 -31.07 -2.09 1.12
C ALA A 100 -32.12 -1.87 2.22
N VAL A 101 -32.99 -2.86 2.44
CA VAL A 101 -33.65 -3.03 3.73
C VAL A 101 -32.78 -3.96 4.57
N ALA A 102 -32.21 -3.41 5.64
CA ALA A 102 -31.58 -4.20 6.68
C ALA A 102 -32.64 -5.13 7.29
N THR A 103 -32.66 -6.39 6.88
CA THR A 103 -33.41 -7.43 7.56
C THR A 103 -32.45 -8.09 8.54
N ALA A 104 -32.68 -7.89 9.83
CA ALA A 104 -32.11 -8.75 10.86
C ALA A 104 -32.44 -10.21 10.52
N ILE A 105 -31.46 -11.11 10.61
CA ILE A 105 -31.68 -12.54 10.41
C ILE A 105 -32.45 -13.05 11.64
N PRO A 106 -33.73 -13.47 11.53
CA PRO A 106 -34.35 -14.21 12.62
C PRO A 106 -33.73 -15.62 12.64
N ILE A 107 -33.23 -16.02 13.81
CA ILE A 107 -32.90 -17.41 14.09
C ILE A 107 -34.24 -18.16 14.16
N GLY A 108 -34.60 -18.83 13.08
CA GLY A 108 -35.80 -19.66 13.01
C GLY A 108 -35.54 -21.03 13.63
N ASP A 109 -36.29 -21.35 14.67
CA ASP A 109 -36.52 -22.72 15.14
C ASP A 109 -37.18 -23.54 14.02
N GLY A 110 -36.56 -24.65 13.60
CA GLY A 110 -37.18 -25.57 12.65
C GLY A 110 -36.20 -26.25 11.70
N ALA A 111 -35.30 -27.08 12.23
CA ALA A 111 -34.62 -28.08 11.42
C ALA A 111 -35.60 -29.23 11.12
N VAL A 112 -36.11 -29.31 9.90
CA VAL A 112 -36.76 -30.52 9.36
C VAL A 112 -35.85 -31.16 8.33
N ALA A 113 -35.25 -32.28 8.72
CA ALA A 113 -34.50 -33.14 7.81
C ALA A 113 -35.48 -33.89 6.91
N THR A 114 -35.38 -33.66 5.59
CA THR A 114 -35.93 -34.60 4.60
C THR A 114 -34.76 -35.31 3.92
N PRO A 115 -34.74 -36.65 3.88
CA PRO A 115 -33.70 -37.39 3.17
C PRO A 115 -33.91 -37.23 1.67
N VAL A 116 -32.84 -36.85 0.96
CA VAL A 116 -32.79 -36.81 -0.50
C VAL A 116 -32.82 -38.24 -1.04
N PRO A 117 -33.74 -38.59 -1.97
CA PRO A 117 -33.76 -39.91 -2.59
C PRO A 117 -32.56 -40.09 -3.54
N ALA A 118 -31.98 -41.29 -3.48
CA ALA A 118 -30.83 -41.69 -4.30
C ALA A 118 -31.17 -41.68 -5.80
N PRO A 119 -30.31 -41.16 -6.68
CA PRO A 119 -30.47 -41.33 -8.12
C PRO A 119 -30.19 -42.79 -8.49
N GLY A 120 -31.15 -43.39 -9.20
CA GLY A 120 -31.07 -44.74 -9.75
C GLY A 120 -29.94 -44.90 -10.76
N ALA A 121 -29.43 -46.13 -10.78
CA ALA A 121 -28.39 -46.60 -11.66
C ALA A 121 -28.91 -46.81 -13.09
N GLU A 122 -28.22 -46.21 -14.06
CA GLU A 122 -28.10 -46.74 -15.40
C GLU A 122 -26.66 -46.52 -15.87
N ALA A 123 -25.94 -47.62 -16.06
CA ALA A 123 -24.52 -47.64 -16.39
C ALA A 123 -24.32 -47.79 -17.90
N PRO A 124 -23.61 -46.88 -18.58
CA PRO A 124 -22.95 -47.19 -19.83
C PRO A 124 -21.54 -47.75 -19.57
N ALA A 125 -21.16 -48.64 -20.49
CA ALA A 125 -19.99 -49.51 -20.45
C ALA A 125 -18.65 -48.80 -20.15
N ALA A 126 -17.82 -49.53 -19.41
CA ALA A 126 -16.52 -49.15 -18.90
C ALA A 126 -15.51 -48.77 -20.00
N ALA A 127 -15.09 -47.50 -19.98
CA ALA A 127 -13.77 -47.11 -20.45
C ALA A 127 -12.74 -47.35 -19.32
N PRO A 128 -11.52 -47.84 -19.62
CA PRO A 128 -10.55 -48.15 -18.57
C PRO A 128 -10.07 -46.86 -17.88
N LEU A 129 -10.41 -46.71 -16.60
CA LEU A 129 -9.85 -45.68 -15.75
C LEU A 129 -8.34 -45.89 -15.65
N LYS A 130 -7.56 -44.89 -16.06
CA LYS A 130 -6.11 -44.86 -15.82
C LYS A 130 -5.88 -44.78 -14.31
N GLN A 131 -5.50 -45.92 -13.72
CA GLN A 131 -5.05 -46.02 -12.33
C GLN A 131 -3.70 -45.29 -12.21
N GLY A 132 -3.75 -44.03 -11.77
CA GLY A 132 -2.57 -43.34 -11.26
C GLY A 132 -2.02 -44.04 -10.01
N PRO A 133 -0.78 -43.75 -9.59
CA PRO A 133 -0.11 -44.53 -8.56
C PRO A 133 -0.85 -44.46 -7.22
N VAL A 134 -1.21 -45.63 -6.69
CA VAL A 134 -1.80 -45.78 -5.36
C VAL A 134 -0.70 -45.47 -4.35
N GLY A 135 -0.78 -44.28 -3.73
CA GLY A 135 0.12 -43.88 -2.65
C GLY A 135 -0.14 -44.72 -1.40
N GLY A 136 0.56 -45.85 -1.28
CA GLY A 136 0.54 -46.69 -0.10
C GLY A 136 1.11 -45.93 1.10
N ARG A 137 0.30 -45.73 2.14
CA ARG A 137 0.80 -45.33 3.47
C ARG A 137 1.39 -46.56 4.14
N GLN A 138 2.69 -46.78 3.98
CA GLN A 138 3.40 -47.75 4.82
C GLN A 138 3.53 -47.17 6.25
N PRO A 139 3.29 -47.97 7.30
CA PRO A 139 3.56 -47.55 8.68
C PRO A 139 5.04 -47.18 8.82
N TYR A 140 5.33 -46.18 9.66
CA TYR A 140 6.71 -45.80 9.96
C TYR A 140 7.47 -47.00 10.51
N SER A 141 8.55 -47.38 9.84
CA SER A 141 9.57 -48.31 10.33
C SER A 141 10.95 -47.73 10.05
N ASP A 142 11.91 -48.00 10.94
CA ASP A 142 13.28 -47.50 10.80
C ASP A 142 13.96 -48.04 9.53
N GLU A 143 13.59 -49.22 9.05
CA GLU A 143 14.08 -49.75 7.76
C GLU A 143 13.46 -49.06 6.54
N ALA A 144 12.19 -48.61 6.61
CA ALA A 144 11.57 -47.83 5.55
C ALA A 144 12.16 -46.41 5.50
N TRP A 145 12.46 -45.81 6.65
CA TRP A 145 13.15 -44.51 6.75
C TRP A 145 14.60 -44.56 6.22
N SER A 146 15.27 -45.69 6.42
CA SER A 146 16.65 -45.91 5.95
C SER A 146 16.75 -46.14 4.43
N LYS A 147 15.72 -46.72 3.80
CA LYS A 147 15.63 -46.86 2.33
C LYS A 147 15.08 -45.62 1.61
N ALA A 148 14.31 -44.78 2.30
CA ALA A 148 13.79 -43.51 1.77
C ALA A 148 14.75 -42.33 2.01
N SER A 149 15.74 -42.48 2.87
CA SER A 149 16.83 -41.51 3.00
C SER A 149 17.77 -41.63 1.80
N PRO A 150 17.93 -40.58 0.98
CA PRO A 150 19.10 -40.50 0.12
C PRO A 150 20.33 -40.35 1.03
N SER A 151 21.02 -41.46 1.27
CA SER A 151 22.45 -41.41 1.58
C SER A 151 23.14 -40.81 0.35
N ALA A 152 23.92 -39.76 0.60
CA ALA A 152 24.68 -38.95 -0.35
C ALA A 152 23.87 -38.01 -1.27
N ALA A 153 23.54 -36.82 -0.76
CA ALA A 153 23.62 -35.64 -1.62
C ALA A 153 25.09 -35.51 -2.10
N PRO A 154 25.35 -35.25 -3.39
CA PRO A 154 26.71 -35.05 -3.88
C PRO A 154 27.34 -33.89 -3.11
N GLN A 155 28.51 -34.14 -2.51
CA GLN A 155 29.40 -33.04 -2.14
C GLN A 155 29.62 -32.20 -3.40
N PRO A 156 29.48 -30.87 -3.34
CA PRO A 156 29.88 -30.01 -4.45
C PRO A 156 31.35 -30.30 -4.77
N THR A 157 31.62 -30.89 -5.93
CA THR A 157 32.96 -30.87 -6.51
C THR A 157 33.38 -29.42 -6.60
N ALA A 158 34.52 -29.09 -5.98
CA ALA A 158 35.08 -27.75 -5.92
C ALA A 158 35.09 -27.07 -7.31
N PRO A 159 34.41 -25.91 -7.46
CA PRO A 159 34.76 -24.93 -8.48
C PRO A 159 36.13 -24.33 -8.14
N PRO A 160 36.95 -23.96 -9.15
CA PRO A 160 38.34 -23.58 -8.95
C PRO A 160 38.46 -22.35 -8.06
N ALA A 161 39.53 -22.34 -7.27
CA ALA A 161 39.93 -21.27 -6.37
C ALA A 161 39.83 -19.86 -7.02
N ALA A 162 39.43 -18.89 -6.18
CA ALA A 162 39.32 -17.43 -6.37
C ALA A 162 37.85 -16.98 -6.47
N VAL A 163 37.23 -16.32 -5.49
CA VAL A 163 37.71 -15.28 -4.56
C VAL A 163 36.87 -15.30 -3.27
N ALA A 164 37.44 -14.82 -2.17
CA ALA A 164 36.94 -14.87 -0.79
C ALA A 164 35.41 -14.78 -0.60
N THR A 165 34.86 -15.80 0.05
CA THR A 165 33.62 -15.72 0.83
C THR A 165 33.86 -14.79 2.02
N PRO A 166 33.06 -13.74 2.26
CA PRO A 166 32.94 -13.20 3.61
C PRO A 166 32.19 -14.24 4.43
N ASP A 167 32.82 -14.69 5.52
CA ASP A 167 32.18 -15.46 6.59
C ASP A 167 30.76 -14.94 6.88
N VAL A 168 29.80 -15.85 6.95
CA VAL A 168 28.48 -15.56 7.52
C VAL A 168 28.71 -15.14 8.97
N PRO A 169 28.47 -13.88 9.36
CA PRO A 169 28.62 -13.52 10.76
C PRO A 169 27.50 -14.21 11.52
N LYS A 170 27.89 -15.16 12.37
CA LYS A 170 27.13 -15.57 13.54
C LYS A 170 26.60 -14.30 14.20
N ALA A 171 25.26 -14.17 14.25
CA ALA A 171 24.54 -13.06 14.86
C ALA A 171 25.19 -12.65 16.18
N THR A 172 25.96 -11.57 16.12
CA THR A 172 26.60 -10.92 17.26
C THR A 172 26.09 -9.49 17.23
N GLY A 173 25.29 -9.14 18.24
CA GLY A 173 24.83 -7.77 18.45
C GLY A 173 23.44 -7.47 17.90
N SER A 174 22.42 -7.69 18.71
CA SER A 174 21.09 -7.07 18.62
C SER A 174 21.11 -5.54 18.82
N GLY A 175 22.15 -4.86 18.34
CA GLY A 175 22.44 -3.45 18.65
C GLY A 175 23.31 -2.71 17.64
N GLU A 176 24.05 -3.37 16.76
CA GLU A 176 24.77 -2.70 15.67
C GLU A 176 23.88 -2.68 14.44
N TRP A 177 23.51 -1.48 13.98
CA TRP A 177 22.75 -1.29 12.76
C TRP A 177 23.73 -1.18 11.58
N GLN A 178 23.28 -1.56 10.38
CA GLN A 178 24.02 -1.31 9.15
C GLN A 178 23.21 -0.46 8.19
N TRP A 179 23.90 0.15 7.23
CA TRP A 179 23.24 0.85 6.14
C TRP A 179 22.39 -0.14 5.30
N PRO A 180 21.11 0.18 5.03
CA PRO A 180 20.21 -0.70 4.29
C PRO A 180 20.35 -0.57 2.77
N ALA A 181 21.03 0.49 2.30
CA ALA A 181 21.34 0.73 0.88
C ALA A 181 22.67 1.49 0.76
N GLY A 182 23.39 1.26 -0.35
CA GLY A 182 24.73 1.83 -0.58
C GLY A 182 24.75 3.25 -1.16
N GLY A 183 23.61 3.83 -1.52
CA GLY A 183 23.57 5.12 -2.19
C GLY A 183 23.81 6.32 -1.28
N ARG A 184 23.76 7.53 -1.85
CA ARG A 184 23.98 8.78 -1.13
C ARG A 184 22.74 9.19 -0.34
N LEU A 185 22.93 9.69 0.88
CA LEU A 185 21.88 10.35 1.66
C LEU A 185 21.42 11.63 0.94
N ILE A 186 20.12 11.72 0.62
CA ILE A 186 19.51 12.86 -0.08
C ILE A 186 18.50 13.63 0.77
N ALA A 187 17.98 13.02 1.84
CA ALA A 187 17.23 13.72 2.87
C ALA A 187 17.52 13.11 4.25
N GLY A 188 17.60 13.95 5.27
CA GLY A 188 17.80 13.55 6.65
C GLY A 188 16.51 13.57 7.47
N TYR A 189 16.61 13.04 8.69
CA TYR A 189 15.51 13.03 9.64
C TYR A 189 15.09 14.44 10.03
N ASN A 190 13.79 14.68 9.99
CA ASN A 190 13.15 15.80 10.64
C ASN A 190 11.77 15.37 11.17
N GLU A 191 11.51 15.70 12.43
CA GLU A 191 10.32 15.20 13.14
C GLU A 191 8.99 15.61 12.48
N ALA A 192 8.99 16.75 11.77
CA ALA A 192 7.79 17.33 11.16
C ALA A 192 7.39 16.69 9.82
N SER A 193 8.35 16.35 8.95
CA SER A 193 8.11 16.02 7.54
C SER A 193 8.85 14.77 7.03
N ASN A 194 10.01 14.41 7.59
CA ASN A 194 10.76 13.22 7.20
C ASN A 194 11.10 12.38 8.44
N LYS A 195 10.30 11.34 8.69
CA LYS A 195 10.41 10.47 9.87
C LYS A 195 11.60 9.50 9.81
N GLY A 196 12.47 9.64 8.83
CA GLY A 196 13.60 8.75 8.59
C GLY A 196 14.70 9.42 7.79
N VAL A 197 15.33 8.66 6.91
CA VAL A 197 16.34 9.14 5.98
C VAL A 197 16.02 8.66 4.58
N ASP A 198 16.28 9.49 3.57
CA ASP A 198 16.13 9.13 2.17
C ASP A 198 17.51 8.83 1.58
N ILE A 199 17.67 7.64 1.04
CA ILE A 199 18.90 7.17 0.40
C ILE A 199 18.63 7.03 -1.10
N ALA A 200 19.37 7.77 -1.93
CA ALA A 200 19.26 7.66 -3.39
C ALA A 200 19.67 6.25 -3.84
N GLY A 201 19.09 5.79 -4.95
CA GLY A 201 19.49 4.54 -5.59
C GLY A 201 18.83 4.41 -6.95
N ASN A 202 19.02 3.27 -7.59
CA ASN A 202 18.37 2.91 -8.84
C ASN A 202 17.28 1.87 -8.59
N VAL A 203 16.27 1.85 -9.45
CA VAL A 203 15.24 0.81 -9.42
C VAL A 203 15.92 -0.56 -9.57
N GLY A 204 15.63 -1.49 -8.68
CA GLY A 204 16.25 -2.82 -8.65
C GLY A 204 17.44 -2.95 -7.70
N ASP A 205 18.00 -1.84 -7.19
CA ASP A 205 19.12 -1.90 -6.24
C ASP A 205 18.73 -2.70 -4.99
N PRO A 206 19.66 -3.48 -4.40
CA PRO A 206 19.33 -4.30 -3.25
C PRO A 206 19.04 -3.45 -2.01
N VAL A 207 17.91 -3.74 -1.35
CA VAL A 207 17.59 -3.22 -0.02
C VAL A 207 17.85 -4.32 0.99
N LEU A 208 18.72 -4.02 1.96
CA LEU A 208 19.21 -4.96 2.96
C LEU A 208 18.59 -4.69 4.34
N ALA A 209 18.37 -5.74 5.12
CA ALA A 209 17.94 -5.61 6.51
C ALA A 209 19.05 -4.95 7.35
N ALA A 210 18.74 -3.81 7.97
CA ALA A 210 19.68 -3.04 8.79
C ALA A 210 20.11 -3.79 10.07
N ALA A 211 19.29 -4.72 10.54
CA ALA A 211 19.59 -5.62 11.65
C ALA A 211 18.75 -6.90 11.53
N ALA A 212 19.12 -7.95 12.28
CA ALA A 212 18.35 -9.19 12.31
C ALA A 212 17.01 -8.99 13.03
N GLY A 213 15.95 -9.68 12.61
CA GLY A 213 14.62 -9.55 13.21
C GLY A 213 13.55 -10.35 12.50
N LYS A 214 12.29 -10.09 12.85
CA LYS A 214 11.12 -10.69 12.22
C LYS A 214 10.37 -9.66 11.39
N VAL A 215 10.01 -10.01 10.15
CA VAL A 215 9.14 -9.19 9.32
C VAL A 215 7.74 -9.15 9.93
N VAL A 216 7.27 -7.97 10.28
CA VAL A 216 5.92 -7.75 10.86
C VAL A 216 4.95 -7.12 9.86
N TYR A 217 5.47 -6.66 8.72
CA TYR A 217 4.66 -6.16 7.62
C TYR A 217 5.43 -6.27 6.30
N ALA A 218 4.79 -6.73 5.24
CA ALA A 218 5.31 -6.71 3.88
C ALA A 218 4.17 -6.50 2.88
N GLY A 219 4.02 -5.28 2.34
CA GLY A 219 2.88 -4.97 1.48
C GLY A 219 2.83 -3.53 1.00
N SER A 220 1.67 -3.12 0.46
CA SER A 220 1.43 -1.77 -0.10
C SER A 220 0.19 -1.07 0.47
N GLY A 221 -0.34 -1.56 1.59
CA GLY A 221 -1.57 -1.05 2.21
C GLY A 221 -1.38 0.25 3.01
N LEU A 222 -0.14 0.70 3.24
CA LEU A 222 0.14 1.93 3.96
C LEU A 222 0.40 3.08 2.98
N ARG A 223 -0.57 3.99 2.88
CA ARG A 223 -0.50 5.18 2.03
C ARG A 223 0.72 6.03 2.35
N GLY A 224 1.41 6.52 1.31
CA GLY A 224 2.59 7.37 1.45
C GLY A 224 3.90 6.61 1.69
N TYR A 225 3.86 5.29 1.92
CA TYR A 225 5.05 4.44 2.01
C TYR A 225 5.25 3.58 0.76
N GLY A 226 4.25 3.46 -0.11
CA GLY A 226 4.27 2.55 -1.25
C GLY A 226 4.48 1.10 -0.80
N LYS A 227 5.32 0.34 -1.52
CA LYS A 227 5.72 -1.01 -1.09
C LYS A 227 6.70 -0.90 0.07
N LEU A 228 6.33 -1.53 1.17
CA LEU A 228 6.91 -1.36 2.49
C LEU A 228 7.25 -2.72 3.10
N VAL A 229 8.41 -2.78 3.74
CA VAL A 229 8.77 -3.83 4.70
C VAL A 229 8.94 -3.20 6.08
N VAL A 230 8.40 -3.81 7.13
CA VAL A 230 8.69 -3.46 8.52
C VAL A 230 9.29 -4.66 9.22
N ILE A 231 10.46 -4.48 9.83
CA ILE A 231 11.15 -5.53 10.59
C ILE A 231 11.14 -5.14 12.07
N LYS A 232 10.63 -6.04 12.92
CA LYS A 232 10.75 -5.94 14.37
C LYS A 232 12.02 -6.64 14.82
N HIS A 233 12.90 -5.91 15.49
CA HIS A 233 14.19 -6.44 15.95
C HIS A 233 14.11 -6.93 17.40
N ASN A 234 13.45 -6.15 18.26
CA ASN A 234 13.21 -6.51 19.65
C ASN A 234 11.92 -5.83 20.16
N GLN A 235 11.70 -5.77 21.48
CA GLN A 235 10.52 -5.12 22.06
C GLN A 235 10.52 -3.60 21.86
N GLU A 236 11.70 -3.01 21.69
CA GLU A 236 11.91 -1.57 21.64
C GLU A 236 12.03 -1.05 20.20
N TYR A 237 12.65 -1.79 19.28
CA TYR A 237 13.01 -1.29 17.96
C TYR A 237 12.34 -2.01 16.79
N ASN A 238 11.83 -1.21 15.85
CA ASN A 238 11.42 -1.63 14.51
C ASN A 238 12.15 -0.79 13.46
N SER A 239 12.39 -1.35 12.27
CA SER A 239 12.85 -0.59 11.10
C SER A 239 11.84 -0.66 9.96
N VAL A 240 11.79 0.40 9.16
CA VAL A 240 10.84 0.60 8.06
C VAL A 240 11.64 0.82 6.78
N TYR A 241 11.29 0.11 5.71
CA TYR A 241 11.91 0.20 4.39
C TYR A 241 10.81 0.49 3.37
N ALA A 242 10.73 1.71 2.86
CA ALA A 242 9.63 2.16 2.02
C ALA A 242 10.06 2.49 0.59
N HIS A 243 9.07 2.72 -0.27
CA HIS A 243 9.21 3.04 -1.69
C HIS A 243 9.87 1.95 -2.54
N ASN A 244 9.82 0.69 -2.10
CA ASN A 244 10.43 -0.42 -2.83
C ASN A 244 9.73 -0.69 -4.17
N ASP A 245 10.42 -1.33 -5.11
CA ASP A 245 9.83 -1.84 -6.35
C ASP A 245 9.28 -3.27 -6.16
N LYS A 246 10.07 -4.11 -5.50
CA LYS A 246 9.74 -5.52 -5.26
C LYS A 246 10.06 -5.92 -3.82
N LEU A 247 9.17 -6.70 -3.21
CA LEU A 247 9.38 -7.29 -1.88
C LEU A 247 9.84 -8.74 -2.06
N LEU A 248 10.91 -9.13 -1.37
CA LEU A 248 11.48 -10.48 -1.43
C LEU A 248 11.16 -11.32 -0.18
N VAL A 249 10.57 -10.68 0.81
CA VAL A 249 10.12 -11.29 2.07
C VAL A 249 8.62 -11.09 2.23
N LYS A 250 8.02 -11.93 3.08
CA LYS A 250 6.62 -11.86 3.50
C LYS A 250 6.51 -11.65 5.00
N GLU A 251 5.29 -11.37 5.47
CA GLU A 251 5.00 -11.32 6.89
C GLU A 251 5.40 -12.62 7.60
N ASP A 252 5.86 -12.47 8.85
CA ASP A 252 6.40 -13.52 9.72
C ASP A 252 7.74 -14.15 9.32
N ASP A 253 8.35 -13.76 8.20
CA ASP A 253 9.70 -14.22 7.84
C ASP A 253 10.75 -13.76 8.88
N GLN A 254 11.70 -14.63 9.18
CA GLN A 254 12.92 -14.29 9.92
C GLN A 254 13.97 -13.77 8.95
N VAL A 255 14.61 -12.67 9.30
CA VAL A 255 15.67 -12.06 8.49
C VAL A 255 16.92 -11.81 9.31
N THR A 256 18.07 -12.00 8.68
CA THR A 256 19.38 -11.71 9.26
C THR A 256 19.85 -10.32 8.84
N GLN A 257 20.76 -9.72 9.61
CA GLN A 257 21.38 -8.46 9.22
C GLN A 257 22.10 -8.62 7.88
N GLY A 258 21.92 -7.66 6.97
CA GLY A 258 22.50 -7.70 5.62
C GLY A 258 21.77 -8.57 4.61
N GLN A 259 20.73 -9.30 5.03
CA GLN A 259 19.91 -10.07 4.10
C GLN A 259 19.17 -9.14 3.13
N LYS A 260 19.16 -9.49 1.84
CA LYS A 260 18.35 -8.77 0.83
C LYS A 260 16.86 -9.05 1.09
N ILE A 261 16.10 -8.00 1.37
CA ILE A 261 14.67 -8.08 1.73
C ILE A 261 13.75 -7.49 0.67
N ALA A 262 14.28 -6.58 -0.15
CA ALA A 262 13.53 -5.91 -1.20
C ALA A 262 14.46 -5.40 -2.30
N GLU A 263 13.85 -4.86 -3.34
CA GLU A 263 14.50 -4.10 -4.40
C GLU A 263 14.01 -2.67 -4.33
N LEU A 264 14.94 -1.72 -4.37
CA LEU A 264 14.67 -0.29 -4.30
C LEU A 264 13.80 0.13 -5.49
N GLY A 265 12.90 1.06 -5.27
CA GLY A 265 12.02 1.56 -6.31
C GLY A 265 11.65 3.02 -6.10
N SER A 266 10.53 3.39 -6.70
CA SER A 266 9.92 4.72 -6.59
C SER A 266 8.42 4.63 -6.29
N SER A 267 7.96 3.56 -5.62
CA SER A 267 6.52 3.38 -5.37
C SER A 267 5.99 4.49 -4.44
N GLU A 268 5.07 5.32 -4.92
CA GLU A 268 4.60 6.52 -4.21
C GLU A 268 5.72 7.51 -3.82
N ALA A 269 6.81 7.54 -4.57
CA ALA A 269 7.90 8.52 -4.42
C ALA A 269 8.05 9.38 -5.69
N ASP A 270 8.69 10.54 -5.56
CA ASP A 270 9.01 11.46 -6.66
C ASP A 270 10.16 10.97 -7.54
N ARG A 271 11.00 10.08 -7.00
CA ARG A 271 12.17 9.50 -7.66
C ARG A 271 12.54 8.16 -7.01
N PRO A 272 13.40 7.34 -7.66
CA PRO A 272 13.97 6.16 -7.03
C PRO A 272 14.78 6.51 -5.78
N LYS A 273 14.29 6.05 -4.63
CA LYS A 273 14.95 6.25 -3.32
C LYS A 273 14.43 5.22 -2.32
N LEU A 274 15.26 4.86 -1.36
CA LEU A 274 14.83 4.15 -0.16
C LEU A 274 14.52 5.17 0.93
N HIS A 275 13.30 5.13 1.47
CA HIS A 275 12.99 5.80 2.72
C HIS A 275 13.16 4.80 3.87
N PHE A 276 14.10 5.09 4.76
CA PHE A 276 14.47 4.22 5.87
C PHE A 276 14.17 4.91 7.21
N GLU A 277 13.42 4.23 8.08
CA GLU A 277 13.16 4.72 9.43
C GLU A 277 13.63 3.71 10.49
N ILE A 278 14.03 4.25 11.64
CA ILE A 278 14.15 3.49 12.88
C ILE A 278 13.07 4.01 13.82
N ARG A 279 12.31 3.09 14.42
CA ARG A 279 11.27 3.42 15.38
C ARG A 279 11.59 2.78 16.72
N LYS A 280 11.65 3.62 17.76
CA LYS A 280 11.79 3.22 19.16
C LYS A 280 10.42 3.32 19.85
N GLN A 281 9.90 2.20 20.35
CA GLN A 281 8.58 2.10 20.97
C GLN A 281 7.46 2.69 20.09
N GLY A 282 7.57 2.46 18.76
CA GLY A 282 6.63 2.96 17.77
C GLY A 282 6.83 4.42 17.33
N LYS A 283 7.65 5.22 18.01
CA LYS A 283 8.00 6.58 17.61
C LYS A 283 9.22 6.58 16.70
N ALA A 284 9.16 7.34 15.61
CA ALA A 284 10.31 7.56 14.75
C ALA A 284 11.44 8.29 15.50
N VAL A 285 12.67 7.83 15.30
CA VAL A 285 13.88 8.42 15.86
C VAL A 285 14.90 8.63 14.74
N ASP A 286 15.80 9.59 14.91
CA ASP A 286 16.84 9.92 13.93
C ASP A 286 17.75 8.70 13.65
N PRO A 287 17.70 8.10 12.44
CA PRO A 287 18.51 6.94 12.09
C PRO A 287 20.02 7.22 12.12
N MET A 288 20.44 8.47 11.94
CA MET A 288 21.86 8.85 11.91
C MET A 288 22.56 8.64 13.26
N LYS A 289 21.81 8.49 14.36
CA LYS A 289 22.36 8.18 15.69
C LYS A 289 22.65 6.69 15.91
N TYR A 290 22.16 5.84 15.02
CA TYR A 290 22.22 4.39 15.15
C TYR A 290 23.04 3.76 14.03
N LEU A 291 23.00 4.35 12.84
CA LEU A 291 23.77 3.90 11.68
C LEU A 291 25.26 4.25 11.84
N PRO A 292 26.16 3.42 11.29
CA PRO A 292 27.58 3.68 11.33
C PRO A 292 27.94 4.91 10.49
N ALA A 293 29.03 5.59 10.86
CA ALA A 293 29.55 6.71 10.09
C ALA A 293 29.97 6.25 8.67
N ARG A 294 29.76 7.12 7.69
CA ARG A 294 30.04 6.90 6.26
C ARG A 294 30.78 8.09 5.66
#